data_AF-A0A7K8RBD5-F1
#
_entry.id   AF-A0A7K8RBD5-F1
#
_cell.length_a   1.000
_cell.length_b   1.000
_cell.length_c   1.000
_cell.angle_alpha   90.00
_cell.angle_beta   90.00
_cell.angle_gamma   90.00
#
_symmetry.space_group_name_H-M   'P 1'
#
loop_
_entity.id
_entity.type
_entity.pdbx_description
1 polymer ?
#
loop_
_entity_poly.entity_id
_entity_poly.type
_entity_poly.pdbx_seq_one_letter_code
_entity_poly.pdbx_strand_id
1 'polypeptide(L)'
;FLFGDRPYWWIHESGIFFPQELRQFPVTCETGPGDPSGHCMIPGAALWPLVVELTAEIFIHTQRRVLRMIPFLAYTLFLVAMGLSRIFVLAHFPHQVVTGVLAGAALGWGLQHRPPNFRQPRFFVVVAAALLLSTLALHSLATAAGIDLDW
;
A
#
# COMPACT_ATOMS: atom_id res chain seq x y z
N PHE A 1 -10.63 -8.51 15.41
CA PHE A 1 -11.16 -8.05 14.11
C PHE A 1 -10.18 -7.06 13.52
N LEU A 2 -9.28 -7.53 12.64
CA LEU A 2 -8.51 -6.64 11.78
C LEU A 2 -9.50 -6.05 10.77
N PHE A 3 -9.57 -4.73 10.67
CA PHE A 3 -10.56 -4.03 9.87
C PHE A 3 -10.41 -4.34 8.37
N GLY A 4 -11.47 -4.87 7.76
CA GLY A 4 -11.60 -5.13 6.33
C GLY A 4 -11.57 -6.61 5.97
N ASP A 5 -12.73 -7.15 5.55
CA ASP A 5 -12.84 -8.51 5.04
C ASP A 5 -11.98 -8.70 3.78
N ARG A 6 -11.53 -9.93 3.55
CA ARG A 6 -10.74 -10.32 2.39
C ARG A 6 -11.60 -11.16 1.46
N PRO A 7 -11.59 -10.92 0.14
CA PRO A 7 -12.46 -11.63 -0.80
C PRO A 7 -12.38 -13.15 -0.70
N TYR A 8 -11.17 -13.71 -0.53
CA TYR A 8 -10.98 -15.16 -0.41
C TYR A 8 -11.79 -15.74 0.76
N TRP A 9 -11.61 -15.23 1.97
CA TRP A 9 -12.30 -15.71 3.17
C TRP A 9 -13.80 -15.40 3.13
N TRP A 10 -14.16 -14.19 2.68
CA TRP A 10 -15.54 -13.74 2.60
C TRP A 10 -16.40 -14.66 1.72
N ILE A 11 -15.87 -15.17 0.61
CA ILE A 11 -16.62 -16.10 -0.27
C ILE A 11 -16.94 -17.40 0.48
N HIS A 12 -15.98 -17.97 1.21
CA HIS A 12 -16.18 -19.18 1.98
C HIS A 12 -17.16 -18.99 3.16
N GLU A 13 -17.16 -17.81 3.78
CA GLU A 13 -18.04 -17.48 4.92
C GLU A 13 -19.45 -17.07 4.48
N SER A 14 -19.61 -16.47 3.30
CA SER A 14 -20.88 -15.93 2.80
C SER A 14 -21.92 -17.00 2.42
N GLY A 15 -21.51 -18.27 2.28
CA GLY A 15 -22.39 -19.35 1.82
C GLY A 15 -22.81 -19.23 0.34
N ILE A 16 -22.22 -18.30 -0.42
CA ILE A 16 -22.48 -18.16 -1.85
C ILE A 16 -21.85 -19.35 -2.58
N PHE A 17 -22.66 -20.07 -3.36
CA PHE A 17 -22.16 -21.16 -4.19
C PHE A 17 -21.24 -20.59 -5.28
N PHE A 18 -19.93 -20.85 -5.14
CA PHE A 18 -18.93 -20.57 -6.17
C PHE A 18 -18.62 -21.87 -6.91
N PRO A 19 -18.91 -21.96 -8.22
CA PRO A 19 -18.76 -23.20 -8.99
C PRO A 19 -17.30 -23.60 -9.26
N GLN A 20 -16.33 -22.74 -8.95
CA GLN A 20 -14.90 -22.99 -9.14
C GLN A 20 -14.18 -23.06 -7.79
N GLU A 21 -13.28 -24.02 -7.63
CA GLU A 21 -12.36 -24.05 -6.50
C GLU A 21 -11.41 -22.86 -6.56
N LEU A 22 -11.44 -22.03 -5.51
CA LEU A 22 -10.55 -20.90 -5.37
C LEU A 22 -9.17 -21.40 -4.93
N ARG A 23 -8.13 -21.09 -5.71
CA ARG A 23 -6.75 -21.41 -5.32
C ARG A 23 -6.27 -20.37 -4.31
N GLN A 24 -5.89 -20.84 -3.12
CA GLN A 24 -5.14 -20.05 -2.16
C GLN A 24 -3.68 -19.90 -2.60
N PHE A 25 -3.16 -18.69 -2.56
CA PHE A 25 -1.73 -18.42 -2.71
C PHE A 25 -1.15 -17.98 -1.37
N PRO A 26 0.18 -18.12 -1.13
CA PRO A 26 0.80 -17.62 0.09
C PRO A 26 0.54 -16.12 0.33
N VAL A 27 0.36 -15.35 -0.75
CA VAL A 27 0.07 -13.91 -0.73
C VAL A 27 -1.44 -13.59 -0.56
N THR A 28 -2.31 -14.60 -0.55
CA THR A 28 -3.74 -14.44 -0.23
C THR A 28 -3.95 -14.22 1.29
N CYS A 29 -3.08 -14.78 2.12
CA CYS A 29 -3.17 -14.77 3.59
C CYS A 29 -2.39 -13.60 4.19
N GLU A 30 -2.79 -12.37 3.89
CA GLU A 30 -2.19 -11.19 4.51
C GLU A 30 -2.70 -11.01 5.95
N THR A 31 -1.79 -10.98 6.92
CA THR A 31 -2.09 -10.80 8.36
C THR A 31 -2.36 -9.34 8.77
N GLY A 32 -2.23 -8.40 7.82
CA GLY A 32 -2.49 -6.97 8.04
C GLY A 32 -3.96 -6.56 7.79
N PRO A 33 -4.37 -5.35 8.22
CA PRO A 33 -5.69 -4.81 7.92
C PRO A 33 -5.97 -4.74 6.41
N GLY A 34 -7.21 -5.05 6.01
CA GLY A 34 -7.63 -5.14 4.62
C GLY A 34 -7.98 -3.80 3.96
N ASP A 35 -8.37 -2.80 4.75
CA ASP A 35 -8.78 -1.48 4.26
C ASP A 35 -8.06 -0.34 4.98
N PRO A 36 -7.41 0.61 4.27
CA PRO A 36 -7.16 0.61 2.83
C PRO A 36 -6.02 -0.32 2.41
N SER A 37 -5.95 -0.66 1.11
CA SER A 37 -4.87 -1.53 0.61
C SER A 37 -3.50 -0.87 0.75
N GLY A 38 -2.69 -1.36 1.69
CA GLY A 38 -1.32 -0.90 1.92
C GLY A 38 -0.41 -1.04 0.69
N HIS A 39 -0.66 -2.07 -0.12
CA HIS A 39 0.02 -2.33 -1.40
C HIS A 39 -0.18 -1.22 -2.43
N CYS A 40 -1.24 -0.43 -2.32
CA CYS A 40 -1.49 0.72 -3.18
C CYS A 40 -1.16 2.04 -2.46
N MET A 41 -1.49 2.13 -1.17
CA MET A 41 -1.30 3.33 -0.35
C MET A 41 0.18 3.70 -0.20
N ILE A 42 1.03 2.75 0.21
CA ILE A 42 2.45 3.00 0.49
C ILE A 42 3.19 3.45 -0.77
N PRO A 43 3.19 2.69 -1.89
CA PRO A 43 3.87 3.15 -3.10
C PRO A 43 3.20 4.39 -3.70
N GLY A 44 1.88 4.54 -3.57
CA GLY A 44 1.18 5.76 -3.99
C GLY A 44 1.73 7.00 -3.29
N ALA A 45 1.89 6.93 -1.97
CA ALA A 45 2.47 8.03 -1.20
C ALA A 45 3.97 8.24 -1.46
N ALA A 46 4.74 7.14 -1.53
CA ALA A 46 6.20 7.20 -1.66
C ALA A 46 6.66 7.71 -3.04
N LEU A 47 5.96 7.32 -4.12
CA LEU A 47 6.32 7.71 -5.48
C LEU A 47 5.77 9.09 -5.87
N TRP A 48 4.79 9.62 -5.14
CA TRP A 48 4.15 10.89 -5.46
C TRP A 48 5.14 12.06 -5.66
N PRO A 49 6.06 12.36 -4.72
CA PRO A 49 6.99 13.49 -4.88
C PRO A 49 7.93 13.29 -6.09
N LEU A 50 8.36 12.04 -6.33
CA LEU A 50 9.22 11.70 -7.47
C LEU A 50 8.52 11.96 -8.80
N VAL A 51 7.26 11.56 -8.90
CA VAL A 51 6.45 11.74 -10.12
C VAL A 51 6.19 13.22 -10.38
N VAL A 52 5.89 14.00 -9.34
CA VAL A 52 5.71 15.45 -9.44
C VAL A 52 6.98 16.15 -9.92
N GLU A 53 8.14 15.82 -9.32
CA GLU A 53 9.42 16.42 -9.68
C GLU A 53 9.85 16.05 -11.10
N LEU A 54 9.77 14.76 -11.46
CA LEU A 54 10.13 14.29 -12.81
C LEU A 54 9.23 14.92 -13.88
N THR A 55 7.95 15.13 -13.55
CA THR A 55 6.99 15.82 -14.42
C THR A 55 7.41 17.28 -14.64
N ALA A 56 7.84 17.99 -13.59
CA ALA A 56 8.30 19.37 -13.68
C ALA A 56 9.59 19.47 -14.52
N GLU A 57 10.56 18.61 -14.24
CA GLU A 57 11.85 18.56 -14.93
C GLU A 57 11.71 18.29 -16.43
N ILE A 58 10.90 17.30 -16.82
CA ILE A 58 10.64 16.99 -18.23
C ILE A 58 10.00 18.18 -18.95
N PHE A 59 9.09 18.89 -18.27
CA PHE A 59 8.42 20.05 -18.85
C PHE A 59 9.38 21.22 -19.06
N ILE A 60 10.23 21.52 -18.07
CA ILE A 60 11.24 22.58 -18.14
C ILE A 60 12.17 22.33 -19.32
N HIS A 61 12.69 21.11 -19.46
CA HIS A 61 13.68 20.76 -20.49
C HIS A 61 13.09 20.61 -21.89
N THR A 62 11.89 20.02 -22.01
CA THR A 62 11.35 19.65 -23.33
C THR A 62 10.26 20.58 -23.84
N GLN A 63 9.61 21.34 -22.96
CA GLN A 63 8.44 22.21 -23.27
C GLN A 63 7.27 21.47 -23.95
N ARG A 64 7.30 20.13 -24.00
CA ARG A 64 6.28 19.29 -24.62
C ARG A 64 5.29 18.78 -23.58
N ARG A 65 4.04 19.22 -23.70
CA ARG A 65 2.94 18.80 -22.79
C ARG A 65 2.73 17.28 -22.77
N VAL A 66 2.94 16.59 -23.90
CA VAL A 66 2.76 15.13 -23.98
C VAL A 66 3.80 14.39 -23.13
N LEU A 67 5.07 14.79 -23.21
CA LEU A 67 6.15 14.12 -22.47
C LEU A 67 6.02 14.34 -20.96
N ARG A 68 5.51 15.51 -20.56
CA ARG A 68 5.16 15.80 -19.16
C ARG A 68 4.15 14.81 -18.58
N MET A 69 3.29 14.18 -19.39
CA MET A 69 2.29 13.21 -18.89
C MET A 69 2.88 11.82 -18.63
N ILE A 70 4.07 11.51 -19.17
CA ILE A 70 4.68 10.17 -19.08
C ILE A 70 4.88 9.70 -17.63
N PRO A 71 5.43 10.50 -16.70
CA PRO A 71 5.62 10.06 -15.32
C PRO A 71 4.30 9.73 -14.61
N PHE A 72 3.28 10.58 -14.77
CA PHE A 72 1.96 10.34 -14.20
C PHE A 72 1.27 9.12 -14.84
N LEU A 73 1.45 8.91 -16.14
CA LEU A 73 0.94 7.72 -16.82
C LEU A 73 1.61 6.45 -16.28
N ALA A 74 2.94 6.44 -16.19
CA ALA A 74 3.70 5.30 -15.67
C ALA A 74 3.33 4.99 -14.21
N TYR A 75 3.21 6.02 -13.37
CA TYR A 75 2.77 5.90 -11.98
C TYR A 75 1.36 5.31 -11.88
N THR A 76 0.42 5.80 -12.69
CA THR A 76 -0.96 5.32 -12.69
C THR A 76 -1.02 3.87 -13.16
N LEU A 77 -0.33 3.52 -14.24
CA LEU A 77 -0.27 2.15 -14.76
C LEU A 77 0.34 1.19 -13.74
N PHE A 78 1.40 1.60 -13.04
CA PHE A 78 2.00 0.81 -11.97
C PHE A 78 1.01 0.56 -10.84
N LEU A 79 0.30 1.58 -10.35
CA LEU A 79 -0.70 1.40 -9.28
C LEU A 79 -1.89 0.56 -9.72
N VAL A 80 -2.34 0.70 -10.97
CA VAL A 80 -3.38 -0.17 -11.54
C VAL A 80 -2.91 -1.62 -11.59
N ALA A 81 -1.70 -1.88 -12.08
CA ALA A 81 -1.14 -3.23 -12.13
C ALA A 81 -1.01 -3.83 -10.72
N MET A 82 -0.52 -3.04 -9.75
CA MET A 82 -0.44 -3.45 -8.35
C MET A 82 -1.82 -3.75 -7.75
N GLY A 83 -2.81 -2.88 -7.97
CA GLY A 83 -4.18 -3.08 -7.50
C GLY A 83 -4.84 -4.33 -8.11
N LEU A 84 -4.72 -4.50 -9.43
CA LEU A 84 -5.22 -5.69 -10.13
C LEU A 84 -4.56 -6.96 -9.63
N SER A 85 -3.25 -6.96 -9.35
CA SER A 85 -2.56 -8.12 -8.80
C SER A 85 -3.20 -8.61 -7.49
N ARG A 86 -3.68 -7.68 -6.65
CA ARG A 86 -4.29 -8.00 -5.36
C ARG A 86 -5.74 -8.44 -5.48
N ILE A 87 -6.47 -7.87 -6.43
CA ILE A 87 -7.84 -8.29 -6.74
C ILE A 87 -7.83 -9.72 -7.30
N PHE A 88 -6.91 -10.04 -8.21
CA PHE A 88 -6.81 -11.36 -8.82
C PHE A 88 -6.45 -12.47 -7.84
N VAL A 89 -5.62 -12.16 -6.84
CA VAL A 89 -5.25 -13.12 -5.79
C VAL A 89 -6.26 -13.12 -4.63
N LEU A 90 -7.38 -12.40 -4.79
CA LEU A 90 -8.47 -12.30 -3.80
C LEU A 90 -8.01 -11.80 -2.43
N ALA A 91 -6.91 -11.04 -2.42
CA ALA A 91 -6.34 -10.43 -1.23
C ALA A 91 -7.02 -9.10 -0.90
N HIS A 92 -7.59 -8.39 -1.87
CA HIS A 92 -8.28 -7.12 -1.62
C HIS A 92 -9.53 -6.97 -2.47
N PHE A 93 -10.57 -6.37 -1.90
CA PHE A 93 -11.72 -5.92 -2.67
C PHE A 93 -11.36 -4.71 -3.55
N PRO A 94 -12.07 -4.49 -4.68
CA PRO A 94 -11.82 -3.33 -5.53
C PRO A 94 -11.93 -1.99 -4.79
N HIS A 95 -12.87 -1.85 -3.85
CA HIS A 95 -13.00 -0.62 -3.07
C HIS A 95 -11.78 -0.36 -2.17
N GLN A 96 -11.19 -1.40 -1.55
CA GLN A 96 -9.98 -1.29 -0.71
C GLN A 96 -8.75 -0.85 -1.52
N VAL A 97 -8.67 -1.29 -2.78
CA VAL A 97 -7.64 -0.84 -3.72
C VAL A 97 -7.82 0.63 -4.06
N VAL A 98 -9.05 1.05 -4.39
CA VAL A 98 -9.36 2.46 -4.70
C VAL A 98 -9.10 3.37 -3.50
N THR A 99 -9.58 3.00 -2.30
CA THR A 99 -9.32 3.75 -1.06
C THR A 99 -7.81 3.81 -0.78
N GLY A 100 -7.07 2.74 -1.02
CA GLY A 100 -5.61 2.69 -0.93
C GLY A 100 -4.92 3.68 -1.87
N VAL A 101 -5.29 3.72 -3.14
CA VAL A 101 -4.73 4.68 -4.10
C VAL A 101 -5.04 6.12 -3.69
N LEU A 102 -6.27 6.42 -3.30
CA LEU A 102 -6.69 7.76 -2.87
C LEU A 102 -5.98 8.21 -1.59
N ALA A 103 -5.91 7.33 -0.58
CA ALA A 103 -5.20 7.59 0.66
C ALA A 103 -3.70 7.80 0.40
N GLY A 104 -3.09 6.99 -0.46
CA GLY A 104 -1.69 7.12 -0.87
C GLY A 104 -1.42 8.47 -1.55
N ALA A 105 -2.25 8.86 -2.52
CA ALA A 105 -2.12 10.15 -3.20
C ALA A 105 -2.30 11.33 -2.23
N ALA A 106 -3.29 11.28 -1.33
CA ALA A 106 -3.51 12.31 -0.33
C ALA A 106 -2.34 12.42 0.66
N LEU A 107 -1.79 11.28 1.10
CA LEU A 107 -0.62 11.24 1.98
C LEU A 107 0.63 11.78 1.28
N GLY A 108 0.88 11.35 0.04
CA GLY A 108 1.98 11.85 -0.78
C GLY A 108 1.89 13.35 -1.03
N TRP A 109 0.69 13.85 -1.34
CA TRP A 109 0.40 15.27 -1.50
C TRP A 109 0.56 16.05 -0.18
N GLY A 110 0.20 15.49 0.98
CA GLY A 110 0.41 16.14 2.27
C GLY A 110 1.89 16.23 2.64
N LEU A 111 2.63 15.13 2.46
CA LEU A 111 4.05 15.03 2.82
C LEU A 111 4.95 15.91 1.95
N GLN A 112 4.64 16.07 0.65
CA GLN A 112 5.43 16.96 -0.22
C GLN A 112 5.37 18.44 0.23
N HIS A 113 4.29 18.89 0.88
CA HIS A 113 4.16 20.28 1.33
C HIS A 113 4.91 20.55 2.64
N ARG A 114 5.23 19.50 3.39
CA ARG A 114 6.01 19.58 4.63
C ARG A 114 7.10 18.53 4.61
N PRO A 115 8.12 18.68 3.74
CA PRO A 115 9.21 17.73 3.70
C PRO A 115 9.84 17.68 5.10
N PRO A 116 9.88 16.50 5.75
CA PRO A 116 10.72 16.30 6.91
C PRO A 116 12.13 16.84 6.63
N ASN A 117 12.83 17.27 7.67
CA ASN A 117 14.21 17.72 7.53
C ASN A 117 15.11 16.47 7.29
N PHE A 118 15.02 15.89 6.10
CA PHE A 118 15.63 14.63 5.65
C PHE A 118 17.16 14.67 5.62
N ARG A 119 17.76 15.81 5.97
CA ARG A 119 19.21 16.02 5.92
C ARG A 119 19.98 15.26 7.00
N GLN A 120 19.32 14.73 8.03
CA GLN A 120 19.98 14.01 9.10
C GLN A 120 19.75 12.49 8.99
N PRO A 121 20.76 11.67 8.62
CA PRO A 121 20.62 10.21 8.57
C PRO A 121 20.21 9.63 9.93
N ARG A 122 20.54 10.33 11.01
CA ARG A 122 20.08 10.02 12.38
C ARG A 122 18.57 9.92 12.49
N PHE A 123 17.80 10.78 11.80
CA PHE A 123 16.34 10.73 11.84
C PHE A 123 15.82 9.40 11.28
N PHE A 124 16.33 8.96 10.12
CA PHE A 124 15.93 7.69 9.52
C PHE A 124 16.31 6.49 10.39
N VAL A 125 17.52 6.50 10.96
CA VAL A 125 17.96 5.43 11.87
C VAL A 125 17.09 5.38 13.13
N VAL A 126 16.79 6.53 13.74
CA VAL A 126 15.95 6.61 14.93
C VAL A 126 14.53 6.16 14.62
N VAL A 127 13.93 6.61 13.52
CA VAL A 127 12.57 6.20 13.14
C VAL A 127 12.53 4.70 12.80
N ALA A 128 13.50 4.18 12.06
CA ALA A 128 13.58 2.75 11.74
C ALA A 128 13.77 1.90 13.00
N ALA A 129 14.65 2.31 13.91
CA ALA A 129 14.85 1.63 15.19
C ALA A 129 13.58 1.69 16.06
N ALA A 130 12.91 2.84 16.13
CA ALA A 130 11.66 2.99 16.87
C ALA A 130 10.55 2.09 16.30
N LEU A 131 10.41 2.04 14.98
CA LEU A 131 9.46 1.14 14.31
C LEU A 131 9.79 -0.33 14.60
N LEU A 132 11.06 -0.73 14.46
CA LEU A 132 11.50 -2.10 14.75
C LEU A 132 11.27 -2.48 16.22
N LEU A 133 11.63 -1.62 17.16
CA LEU A 133 11.41 -1.87 18.58
C LEU A 133 9.90 -1.93 18.90
N SER A 134 9.09 -1.08 18.26
CA SER A 134 7.64 -1.11 18.43
C SER A 134 7.01 -2.40 17.92
N THR A 135 7.45 -2.92 16.75
CA THR A 135 6.94 -4.19 16.22
C THR A 135 7.39 -5.36 17.08
N LEU A 136 8.65 -5.39 17.54
CA LEU A 136 9.14 -6.40 18.47
C LEU A 136 8.38 -6.39 19.81
N ALA A 137 8.10 -5.19 20.35
CA ALA A 137 7.33 -5.04 21.58
C ALA A 137 5.88 -5.50 21.40
N LEU A 138 5.23 -5.14 20.30
CA LEU A 138 3.87 -5.59 20.01
C LEU A 138 3.80 -7.11 19.83
N HIS A 139 4.76 -7.70 19.12
CA HIS A 139 4.85 -9.15 18.93
C HIS A 139 5.07 -9.89 20.26
N SER A 140 6.00 -9.41 21.10
CA SER A 140 6.26 -10.03 22.41
C SER A 140 5.07 -9.87 23.39
N LEU A 141 4.38 -8.73 23.35
CA LEU A 141 3.17 -8.52 24.17
C LEU A 141 2.01 -9.41 23.71
N ALA A 142 1.78 -9.55 22.41
CA ALA A 142 0.73 -10.40 21.87
C ALA A 142 0.98 -11.90 22.18
N THR A 143 2.21 -12.36 22.00
CA THR A 143 2.60 -13.74 22.38
C THR A 143 2.49 -13.98 23.88
N ALA A 144 2.88 -13.01 24.72
CA ALA A 144 2.69 -13.09 26.17
C ALA A 144 1.21 -13.10 26.59
N ALA A 145 0.34 -12.45 25.82
CA ALA A 145 -1.11 -12.49 26.01
C ALA A 145 -1.76 -13.80 25.51
N GLY A 146 -0.97 -14.75 24.98
CA GLY A 146 -1.46 -16.02 24.43
C GLY A 146 -2.16 -15.89 23.09
N ILE A 147 -1.96 -14.77 22.38
CA ILE A 147 -2.46 -14.57 21.03
C ILE A 147 -1.46 -15.21 20.08
N ASP A 148 -1.87 -16.27 19.38
CA ASP A 148 -1.10 -16.81 18.27
C ASP A 148 -1.10 -15.79 17.14
N LEU A 149 0.09 -15.36 16.71
CA LEU A 149 0.28 -14.43 15.60
C LEU A 149 0.67 -15.14 14.30
N ASP A 150 1.00 -16.44 14.39
CA ASP A 150 1.47 -17.25 13.26
C ASP A 150 0.36 -18.15 12.68
N TRP A 151 -0.89 -17.96 13.14
CA TRP A 151 -2.07 -18.70 12.69
C TRP A 151 -2.54 -18.33 11.28
#